data_AF-A0A6P6B268-F1
#
_entry.id   AF-A0A6P6B268-F1
#
_cell.length_a   1.000
_cell.length_b   1.000
_cell.length_c   1.000
_cell.angle_alpha   90.00
_cell.angle_beta   90.00
_cell.angle_gamma   90.00
#
_symmetry.space_group_name_H-M   'P 1'
#
loop_
_entity.id
_entity.type
_entity.pdbx_description
1 polymer ?
#
loop_
_entity_poly.entity_id
_entity_poly.type
_entity_poly.pdbx_seq_one_letter_code
_entity_poly.pdbx_strand_id
1 'polypeptide(L)'
;MGWKAAEKLIRHWKILRGDNVMIIRGKDKGETGIIKRVIRSQNRLIVEGKNLVKKHIKQGPGHEGGIFTVEAPLHASNVQVLDPVTGKPCKIGVKYLEDGTKLVSRILRWILCWRRHTILRQGRACLTFEEPLDLI
;
A
#
# COMPACT_ATOMS: atom_id res chain seq x y z
N MET A 1 11.08 -26.25 -27.67
CA MET A 1 9.64 -26.15 -27.32
C MET A 1 9.49 -25.16 -26.19
N GLY A 2 8.80 -24.04 -26.41
CA GLY A 2 8.59 -23.02 -25.39
C GLY A 2 7.36 -22.19 -25.71
N TRP A 3 6.18 -22.75 -25.43
CA TRP A 3 4.88 -22.07 -25.46
C TRP A 3 4.80 -21.09 -24.27
N LYS A 4 5.70 -20.09 -24.26
CA LYS A 4 5.57 -18.97 -23.31
C LYS A 4 4.36 -18.17 -23.73
N ALA A 5 3.25 -18.37 -23.02
CA ALA A 5 2.09 -17.52 -23.10
C ALA A 5 2.53 -16.07 -22.94
N ALA A 6 2.05 -15.18 -23.81
CA ALA A 6 2.26 -13.75 -23.67
C ALA A 6 1.73 -13.32 -22.29
N GLU A 7 2.65 -12.93 -21.39
CA GLU A 7 2.29 -12.54 -20.04
C GLU A 7 1.38 -11.30 -20.14
N LYS A 8 0.13 -11.41 -19.68
CA LYS A 8 -0.83 -10.30 -19.77
C LYS A 8 -0.39 -9.18 -18.82
N LEU A 9 0.33 -8.20 -19.36
CA LEU A 9 0.78 -7.03 -18.61
C LEU A 9 -0.41 -6.19 -18.14
N ILE A 10 -0.34 -5.71 -16.90
CA ILE A 10 -1.34 -4.81 -16.34
C ILE A 10 -1.16 -3.44 -17.01
N ARG A 11 -2.11 -3.04 -17.86
CA ARG A 11 -2.07 -1.73 -18.54
C ARG A 11 -2.20 -0.55 -17.57
N HIS A 12 -3.08 -0.67 -16.58
CA HIS A 12 -3.33 0.37 -15.58
C HIS A 12 -2.89 -0.09 -14.19
N TRP A 13 -1.74 0.41 -13.75
CA TRP A 13 -1.24 0.15 -12.40
C TRP A 13 -1.91 1.05 -11.36
N LYS A 14 -2.36 0.42 -10.27
CA LYS A 14 -2.96 1.12 -9.12
C LYS A 14 -2.01 1.25 -7.92
N ILE A 15 -0.94 0.45 -7.90
CA ILE A 15 0.03 0.36 -6.81
C ILE A 15 1.27 1.16 -7.16
N LEU A 16 1.75 1.98 -6.23
CA LEU A 16 2.92 2.84 -6.36
C LEU A 16 4.03 2.45 -5.38
N ARG A 17 5.23 2.98 -5.60
CA ARG A 17 6.35 2.83 -4.65
C ARG A 17 6.04 3.62 -3.39
N GLY A 18 6.39 3.08 -2.22
CA GLY A 18 6.10 3.69 -0.92
C GLY A 18 4.69 3.45 -0.37
N ASP A 19 3.85 2.68 -1.07
CA ASP A 19 2.55 2.28 -0.52
C ASP A 19 2.73 1.20 0.57
N ASN A 20 1.93 1.30 1.63
CA ASN A 20 1.77 0.23 2.63
C ASN A 20 0.84 -0.84 2.08
N VAL A 21 1.32 -2.09 2.07
CA VAL A 21 0.57 -3.23 1.58
C VAL A 21 0.53 -4.37 2.58
N MET A 22 -0.52 -5.17 2.48
CA MET A 22 -0.67 -6.45 3.16
C MET A 22 -0.60 -7.58 2.13
N ILE A 23 0.09 -8.66 2.49
CA ILE A 23 0.17 -9.87 1.67
C ILE A 23 -1.06 -10.74 1.92
N ILE A 24 -1.79 -11.06 0.86
CA ILE A 24 -3.03 -11.86 0.91
C ILE A 24 -2.72 -13.35 0.82
N ARG A 25 -1.74 -13.70 -0.02
CA ARG A 25 -1.39 -15.08 -0.37
C ARG A 25 0.12 -15.22 -0.48
N GLY A 26 0.65 -16.31 0.05
CA GLY A 26 2.07 -16.63 0.02
C GLY A 26 2.56 -17.15 1.36
N LYS A 27 3.89 -17.21 1.50
CA LYS A 27 4.58 -17.63 2.73
C LYS A 27 4.27 -16.68 3.90
N ASP A 28 4.28 -15.38 3.61
CA ASP A 28 4.17 -14.31 4.61
C ASP A 28 2.74 -13.73 4.63
N LYS A 29 1.72 -14.59 4.71
CA LYS A 29 0.31 -14.17 4.65
C LYS A 29 -0.08 -13.35 5.88
N GLY A 30 -0.77 -12.23 5.65
CA GLY A 30 -1.26 -11.34 6.70
C GLY A 30 -0.22 -10.34 7.19
N GLU A 31 1.03 -10.47 6.73
CA GLU A 31 2.07 -9.52 7.06
C GLU A 31 1.92 -8.24 6.23
N THR A 32 2.31 -7.13 6.86
CA THR A 32 2.30 -5.80 6.27
C THR A 32 3.73 -5.36 5.93
N GLY A 33 3.87 -4.51 4.91
CA GLY A 33 5.16 -3.97 4.52
C GLY A 33 5.07 -2.86 3.49
N ILE A 34 6.17 -2.11 3.35
CA ILE A 34 6.31 -1.00 2.41
C ILE A 34 6.84 -1.53 1.07
N ILE A 35 6.33 -0.99 -0.04
CA ILE A 35 6.85 -1.32 -1.37
C ILE A 35 8.11 -0.52 -1.67
N LYS A 36 9.24 -1.22 -1.72
CA LYS A 36 10.56 -0.67 -2.10
C LYS A 36 10.63 -0.39 -3.60
N ARG A 37 10.21 -1.37 -4.42
CA ARG A 37 10.30 -1.26 -5.89
C ARG A 37 9.16 -1.98 -6.59
N VAL A 38 8.71 -1.39 -7.70
CA VAL A 38 7.71 -1.97 -8.59
C VAL A 38 8.33 -2.26 -9.95
N ILE A 39 8.22 -3.51 -10.42
CA ILE A 39 8.73 -4.01 -11.69
C ILE A 39 7.54 -4.21 -12.63
N ARG A 40 7.24 -3.18 -13.43
CA ARG A 40 6.05 -3.14 -14.31
C ARG A 40 6.12 -4.13 -15.48
N SER A 41 7.32 -4.47 -15.94
CA SER A 41 7.55 -5.40 -17.07
C SER A 41 7.14 -6.85 -16.77
N GLN A 42 7.02 -7.21 -15.49
CA GLN A 42 6.73 -8.58 -15.05
C GLN A 42 5.55 -8.65 -14.07
N ASN A 43 4.80 -7.55 -13.88
CA ASN A 43 3.73 -7.46 -12.89
C ASN A 43 4.18 -7.78 -11.44
N ARG A 44 5.42 -7.45 -11.10
CA ARG A 44 6.06 -7.83 -9.84
C ARG A 44 6.40 -6.62 -8.97
N LEU A 45 6.53 -6.85 -7.68
CA LEU A 45 6.85 -5.86 -6.66
C LEU A 45 7.75 -6.45 -5.58
N ILE A 46 8.61 -5.62 -5.01
CA ILE A 46 9.50 -5.97 -3.90
C ILE A 46 8.98 -5.25 -2.68
N VAL A 47 8.58 -6.03 -1.67
CA VAL A 47 8.15 -5.54 -0.36
C VAL A 47 9.32 -5.67 0.60
N GLU A 48 9.51 -4.66 1.42
CA GLU A 48 10.59 -4.61 2.40
C GLU A 48 10.47 -5.74 3.45
N GLY A 49 11.54 -6.51 3.62
CA GLY A 49 11.64 -7.56 4.63
C GLY A 49 10.71 -8.76 4.42
N LYS A 50 10.02 -8.87 3.28
CA LYS A 50 9.11 -9.98 2.96
C LYS A 50 9.65 -10.84 1.83
N ASN A 51 9.16 -12.06 1.76
CA ASN A 51 9.52 -13.05 0.75
C ASN A 51 11.03 -13.23 0.64
N LEU A 52 11.67 -13.46 1.79
CA LEU A 52 13.11 -13.63 1.90
C LEU A 52 13.54 -14.98 1.34
N VAL A 53 14.50 -14.96 0.42
CA VAL A 53 15.10 -16.15 -0.18
C VAL A 53 16.58 -16.19 0.17
N LYS A 54 17.02 -17.36 0.66
CA LYS A 54 18.44 -17.63 0.90
C LYS A 54 19.11 -17.96 -0.43
N LYS A 55 20.08 -17.14 -0.82
CA LYS A 55 20.93 -17.38 -1.99
C LYS A 55 22.31 -17.79 -1.52
N HIS A 56 22.76 -18.96 -1.98
CA HIS A 56 24.12 -19.42 -1.79
C HIS A 56 24.97 -18.85 -2.92
N ILE A 57 25.94 -18.02 -2.57
CA ILE A 57 26.88 -17.44 -3.54
C ILE A 57 28.23 -18.14 -3.33
N LYS A 58 28.74 -18.73 -4.42
CA LYS A 58 30.07 -19.35 -4.43
C LYS A 58 31.11 -18.23 -4.34
N GLN A 59 32.13 -18.43 -3.51
CA GLN A 59 33.25 -17.50 -3.40
C GLN A 59 33.96 -17.33 -4.75
N GLY A 60 34.33 -16.09 -5.07
CA GLY A 60 35.09 -15.72 -6.26
C GLY A 60 36.06 -14.58 -5.94
N PRO A 61 36.93 -14.20 -6.89
CA PRO A 61 37.88 -13.12 -6.67
C PRO A 61 37.12 -11.79 -6.49
N GLY A 62 37.12 -11.27 -5.27
CA GLY A 62 36.51 -9.98 -4.90
C GLY A 62 35.10 -10.06 -4.27
N HIS A 63 34.57 -11.25 -3.97
CA HIS A 63 33.30 -11.39 -3.26
C HIS A 63 33.37 -12.57 -2.30
N GLU A 64 33.08 -12.29 -1.03
CA GLU A 64 33.00 -13.30 0.02
C GLU A 64 31.87 -14.29 -0.30
N GLY A 65 32.19 -15.58 -0.21
CA GLY A 65 31.20 -16.64 -0.30
C GLY A 65 30.35 -16.67 0.96
N GLY A 66 29.05 -16.94 0.81
CA GLY A 66 28.16 -16.91 1.96
C GLY A 66 26.70 -17.19 1.62
N ILE A 67 25.90 -17.28 2.68
CA ILE A 67 24.45 -17.38 2.60
C ILE A 67 23.88 -15.96 2.72
N PHE A 68 23.45 -15.41 1.59
CA PHE A 68 22.85 -14.09 1.54
C PHE A 68 21.34 -14.20 1.59
N THR A 69 20.70 -13.41 2.45
CA THR A 69 19.24 -13.31 2.49
C THR A 69 18.82 -12.14 1.61
N VAL A 70 18.09 -12.44 0.52
CA VAL A 70 17.67 -11.43 -0.46
C VAL A 70 16.15 -11.40 -0.57
N GLU A 71 15.58 -10.20 -0.65
CA GLU A 71 14.16 -9.96 -0.90
C GLU A 71 13.79 -10.44 -2.32
N ALA A 72 12.81 -11.33 -2.43
CA ALA A 72 12.33 -11.82 -3.71
C ALA A 72 11.03 -11.11 -4.15
N PRO A 73 10.84 -10.89 -5.46
CA PRO A 73 9.66 -10.19 -5.96
C PRO A 73 8.39 -11.03 -5.80
N LEU A 74 7.32 -10.38 -5.36
CA LEU A 74 5.96 -10.88 -5.29
C LEU A 74 5.15 -10.40 -6.51
N HIS A 75 4.11 -11.14 -6.87
CA HIS A 75 3.20 -10.74 -7.95
C HIS A 75 2.16 -9.72 -7.44
N ALA A 76 1.78 -8.75 -8.27
CA ALA A 76 0.83 -7.68 -7.92
C ALA A 76 -0.53 -8.17 -7.41
N SER A 77 -0.99 -9.33 -7.87
CA SER A 77 -2.28 -9.91 -7.45
C SER A 77 -2.29 -10.44 -6.01
N ASN A 78 -1.11 -10.66 -5.40
CA ASN A 78 -1.00 -11.27 -4.07
C ASN A 78 -0.94 -10.23 -2.95
N VAL A 79 -0.98 -8.94 -3.28
CA VAL A 79 -0.93 -7.85 -2.31
C VAL A 79 -2.17 -6.98 -2.38
N GLN A 80 -2.52 -6.38 -1.26
CA GLN A 80 -3.58 -5.39 -1.13
C GLN A 80 -3.03 -4.15 -0.43
N VAL A 81 -3.48 -2.96 -0.83
CA VAL A 81 -3.08 -1.72 -0.19
C VAL A 81 -3.83 -1.58 1.13
N LEU A 82 -3.13 -1.09 2.15
CA LEU A 82 -3.70 -0.78 3.44
C LEU A 82 -4.14 0.67 3.51
N ASP A 83 -5.26 0.89 4.18
CA ASP A 83 -5.69 2.22 4.57
C ASP A 83 -4.81 2.73 5.71
N PRO A 84 -4.26 3.95 5.62
CA PRO A 84 -3.44 4.52 6.69
C PRO A 84 -4.24 4.80 7.98
N VAL A 85 -5.57 4.95 7.88
CA VAL A 85 -6.44 5.29 9.02
C VAL A 85 -7.03 4.04 9.66
N THR A 86 -7.51 3.09 8.86
CA THR A 86 -8.24 1.92 9.37
C THR A 86 -7.36 0.68 9.50
N GLY A 87 -6.18 0.66 8.86
CA GLY A 87 -5.31 -0.51 8.82
C GLY A 87 -5.94 -1.72 8.12
N LYS A 88 -7.09 -1.54 7.44
CA LYS A 88 -7.80 -2.60 6.75
C LYS A 88 -7.32 -2.73 5.31
N PRO A 89 -7.34 -3.94 4.73
CA PRO A 89 -7.05 -4.14 3.32
C PRO A 89 -8.17 -3.56 2.45
N CYS A 90 -7.82 -2.65 1.56
CA CYS A 90 -8.77 -1.91 0.75
C CYS A 90 -8.46 -2.03 -0.75
N LYS A 91 -9.52 -1.92 -1.56
CA LYS A 91 -9.42 -1.90 -3.02
C LYS A 91 -9.39 -0.45 -3.51
N ILE A 92 -8.48 -0.16 -4.43
CA ILE A 92 -8.33 1.17 -5.01
C ILE A 92 -9.37 1.38 -6.12
N GLY A 93 -10.23 2.38 -5.90
CA GLY A 93 -11.12 2.97 -6.90
C GLY A 93 -10.47 4.20 -7.54
N VAL A 94 -10.68 4.38 -8.85
CA VAL A 94 -10.32 5.62 -9.55
C VAL A 94 -11.63 6.28 -9.94
N LYS A 95 -11.84 7.52 -9.50
CA LYS A 95 -12.97 8.36 -9.92
C LYS A 95 -12.43 9.64 -10.54
N TYR A 96 -13.15 10.14 -11.54
CA TYR A 96 -12.89 11.44 -12.13
C TYR A 96 -13.98 12.39 -11.62
N LEU A 97 -13.57 13.55 -11.11
CA LEU A 97 -14.50 14.64 -10.78
C LEU A 97 -14.90 15.39 -12.05
N GLU A 98 -15.94 16.21 -11.96
CA GLU A 98 -16.41 17.08 -13.04
C GLU A 98 -15.31 18.06 -13.51
N ASP A 99 -14.38 18.42 -12.61
CA ASP A 99 -13.20 19.26 -12.89
C ASP A 99 -12.05 18.52 -13.62
N GLY A 100 -12.25 17.27 -14.06
CA GLY A 100 -11.21 16.45 -14.71
C GLY A 100 -10.10 15.94 -13.78
N THR A 101 -10.13 16.31 -12.50
CA THR A 101 -9.15 15.86 -11.50
C THR A 101 -9.35 14.38 -11.17
N LYS A 102 -8.26 13.61 -11.20
CA LYS A 102 -8.27 12.17 -10.88
C LYS A 102 -8.20 11.96 -9.38
N LEU A 103 -9.31 11.56 -8.77
CA LEU A 103 -9.34 11.07 -7.39
C LEU A 103 -9.04 9.56 -7.35
N VAL A 104 -7.94 9.21 -6.70
CA VAL A 104 -7.64 7.82 -6.36
C VAL A 104 -8.20 7.56 -4.96
N SER A 105 -9.44 7.06 -4.90
CA SER A 105 -10.05 6.71 -3.62
C SER A 105 -9.39 5.44 -3.09
N ARG A 106 -8.52 5.60 -2.10
CA ARG A 106 -7.97 4.48 -1.30
C ARG A 106 -8.95 4.02 -0.23
N ILE A 107 -9.94 4.86 0.11
CA ILE A 107 -10.86 4.70 1.24
C ILE A 107 -12.27 4.31 0.74
N LEU A 108 -12.88 3.29 1.36
CA LEU A 108 -14.26 2.84 1.09
C LEU A 108 -15.35 3.86 1.52
N ARG A 109 -15.00 4.92 2.25
CA ARG A 109 -15.98 5.75 2.97
C ARG A 109 -15.59 7.22 3.15
N TRP A 110 -15.17 7.93 2.10
CA TRP A 110 -14.97 9.39 2.21
C TRP A 110 -15.65 10.25 1.12
N ILE A 111 -16.30 9.63 0.14
CA ILE A 111 -17.01 10.38 -0.92
C ILE A 111 -18.45 10.78 -0.52
N LEU A 112 -18.99 10.25 0.58
CA LEU A 112 -20.35 10.61 1.04
C LEU A 112 -20.41 11.80 2.02
N CYS A 113 -19.29 12.41 2.41
CA CYS A 113 -19.29 13.51 3.40
C CYS A 113 -18.93 14.91 2.83
N TRP A 114 -18.66 15.06 1.52
CA TRP A 114 -18.34 16.37 0.93
C TRP A 114 -19.47 17.01 0.12
N ARG A 115 -20.69 16.49 0.24
CA ARG A 115 -21.91 17.14 -0.31
C ARG A 115 -22.98 17.34 0.78
N ARG A 116 -22.58 17.86 1.94
CA ARG A 116 -23.50 18.39 2.95
C ARG A 116 -22.84 19.36 3.94
N HIS A 117 -21.98 20.26 3.48
CA HIS A 117 -21.50 21.38 4.31
C HIS A 117 -21.55 22.70 3.52
N THR A 118 -22.74 23.00 3.02
CA THR A 118 -23.17 24.37 2.75
C THR A 118 -24.60 24.45 3.21
N ILE A 119 -24.80 24.96 4.43
CA ILE A 119 -25.99 25.71 4.89
C ILE A 119 -25.70 26.17 6.33
N LEU A 120 -25.55 27.50 6.42
CA LEU A 120 -25.82 28.38 7.56
C LEU A 120 -24.76 28.61 8.66
N ARG A 121 -24.05 29.75 8.47
CA ARG A 121 -23.86 30.82 9.46
C ARG A 121 -25.05 30.93 10.44
N GLN A 122 -24.73 30.95 11.74
CA GLN A 122 -25.41 31.51 12.94
C GLN A 122 -25.06 30.52 14.08
N GLY A 123 -24.28 30.80 15.13
CA GLY A 123 -24.29 31.88 16.10
C GLY A 123 -24.54 31.27 17.51
N ARG A 124 -23.69 31.60 18.51
CA ARG A 124 -23.77 31.23 19.96
C ARG A 124 -23.37 29.77 20.26
N ALA A 125 -22.74 29.38 21.38
CA ALA A 125 -22.65 29.95 22.73
C ALA A 125 -21.39 29.48 23.49
N CYS A 126 -21.05 30.24 24.53
CA CYS A 126 -20.19 30.06 25.70
C CYS A 126 -19.16 28.92 25.75
N LEU A 127 -17.88 29.30 25.84
CA LEU A 127 -16.83 28.53 26.48
C LEU A 127 -16.67 29.00 27.93
N THR A 128 -17.21 28.24 28.89
CA THR A 128 -16.78 28.24 30.30
C THR A 128 -17.02 26.85 30.88
N PHE A 129 -15.95 26.11 31.14
CA PHE A 129 -15.84 25.01 32.12
C PHE A 129 -14.36 24.56 32.08
N GLU A 130 -13.46 25.07 32.92
CA GLU A 130 -13.12 24.57 34.27
C GLU A 130 -12.97 23.05 34.33
N GLU A 131 -11.72 22.58 34.40
CA GLU A 131 -11.38 21.30 35.02
C GLU A 131 -10.36 21.56 36.15
N PRO A 132 -10.63 21.08 37.37
CA PRO A 132 -9.85 21.32 38.57
C PRO A 132 -8.60 20.44 38.67
N LEU A 133 -7.61 20.99 39.40
CA LEU A 133 -6.50 20.29 40.03
C LEU A 133 -6.96 19.12 40.90
N ASP A 134 -6.16 18.04 40.90
CA ASP A 134 -5.79 17.23 42.08
C ASP A 134 -4.50 16.45 41.66
N LEU A 135 -3.29 16.89 42.03
CA LEU A 135 -2.56 16.51 43.25
C LEU A 135 -2.61 15.00 43.56
N ILE A 136 -1.52 14.29 43.24
CA ILE A 136 -0.52 13.69 44.15
C ILE A 136 0.82 13.68 43.42
#